data_AF-A0AA88L8V7-F1
#
_entry.id   AF-A0AA88L8V7-F1
#
_cell.length_a   1.000
_cell.length_b   1.000
_cell.length_c   1.000
_cell.angle_alpha   90.00
_cell.angle_beta   90.00
_cell.angle_gamma   90.00
#
_symmetry.space_group_name_H-M   'P 1'
#
loop_
_entity.id
_entity.type
_entity.pdbx_description
1 polymer ?
#
loop_
_entity_poly.entity_id
_entity_poly.type
_entity_poly.pdbx_seq_one_letter_code
_entity_poly.pdbx_strand_id
1 'polypeptide(L)'
;MAHLHVALCDHMEKGACAPVAIKLAESQAVAVDFPETGIPPNVPKDTFALVAASGYPDFMEKNERLSYASKKVLGKLYRNASLVLLSNRILLTQS
;
A
#
# COMPACT_ATOMS: atom_id res chain seq x y z
N MET A 1 -4.02 8.73 3.97
CA MET A 1 -2.64 8.42 4.40
C MET A 1 -2.37 6.91 4.52
N ALA A 2 -3.29 6.10 5.05
CA ALA A 2 -3.08 4.65 5.19
C ALA A 2 -2.67 3.92 3.88
N HIS A 3 -3.32 4.20 2.75
CA HIS A 3 -2.94 3.62 1.46
C HIS A 3 -1.51 3.98 1.04
N LEU A 4 -1.08 5.21 1.32
CA LEU A 4 0.29 5.65 1.01
C LEU A 4 1.31 4.91 1.89
N HIS A 5 1.00 4.73 3.17
CA HIS A 5 1.85 3.99 4.10
C HIS A 5 2.08 2.55 3.64
N VAL A 6 1.04 1.85 3.19
CA VAL A 6 1.16 0.49 2.63
C VAL A 6 2.06 0.47 1.40
N ALA A 7 1.85 1.37 0.44
CA ALA A 7 2.66 1.44 -0.78
C ALA A 7 4.14 1.74 -0.48
N LEU A 8 4.42 2.65 0.45
CA LEU A 8 5.79 2.97 0.89
C LEU A 8 6.46 1.81 1.60
N CYS A 9 5.73 1.14 2.49
CA CYS A 9 6.23 -0.04 3.16
C CYS A 9 6.56 -1.14 2.15
N ASP A 10 5.82 -1.28 1.06
CA ASP A 10 6.15 -2.26 0.03
C ASP A 10 7.44 -1.88 -0.73
N HIS A 11 7.60 -0.60 -1.08
CA HIS A 11 8.81 -0.09 -1.75
C HIS A 11 10.09 -0.21 -0.92
N MET A 12 10.01 -0.01 0.40
CA MET A 12 11.19 0.07 1.25
C MET A 12 11.66 -1.30 1.69
N GLU A 13 12.96 -1.57 1.62
CA GLU A 13 13.54 -2.84 2.06
C GLU A 13 13.19 -3.14 3.54
N LYS A 14 13.32 -2.15 4.43
CA LYS A 14 12.96 -2.26 5.85
C LYS A 14 11.45 -2.29 6.12
N GLY A 15 10.62 -2.14 5.10
CA GLY A 15 9.16 -2.16 5.22
C GLY A 15 8.63 -1.14 6.23
N ALA A 16 7.73 -1.59 7.11
CA ALA A 16 7.16 -0.77 8.17
C ALA A 16 8.20 -0.23 9.18
N CYS A 17 9.37 -0.87 9.25
CA CYS A 17 10.47 -0.43 10.12
C CYS A 17 11.35 0.64 9.46
N ALA A 18 11.04 1.07 8.24
CA ALA A 18 11.75 2.18 7.62
C ALA A 18 11.44 3.49 8.37
N PRO A 19 12.43 4.37 8.62
CA PRO A 19 12.21 5.60 9.40
C PRO A 19 11.08 6.49 8.88
N VAL A 20 10.91 6.55 7.56
CA VAL A 20 9.84 7.33 6.93
C VAL A 20 8.47 6.66 7.03
N ALA A 21 8.39 5.32 7.06
CA ALA A 21 7.15 4.61 7.35
C ALA A 21 6.71 4.87 8.80
N ILE A 22 7.65 4.78 9.75
CA ILE A 22 7.41 5.08 11.17
C ILE A 22 6.88 6.52 11.34
N LYS A 23 7.56 7.52 10.76
CA LYS A 23 7.10 8.93 10.82
C LYS A 23 5.71 9.12 10.22
N LEU A 24 5.39 8.41 9.14
CA LEU A 24 4.08 8.48 8.54
C LEU A 24 3.02 7.81 9.43
N ALA A 25 3.35 6.70 10.10
CA ALA A 25 2.46 6.06 11.07
C ALA A 25 2.21 6.96 12.29
N GLU A 26 3.24 7.62 12.83
CA GLU A 26 3.11 8.63 13.88
C GLU A 26 2.21 9.79 13.46
N SER A 27 2.44 10.34 12.25
CA SER A 27 1.59 11.38 11.69
C SER A 27 0.14 10.92 11.49
N GLN A 28 -0.09 9.64 11.18
CA GLN A 28 -1.44 9.08 11.07
C GLN A 28 -2.13 8.97 12.43
N ALA A 29 -1.41 8.62 13.49
CA ALA A 29 -1.95 8.60 14.84
C ALA A 29 -2.42 10.00 15.25
N VAL A 30 -1.57 11.02 15.07
CA VAL A 30 -1.94 12.43 15.34
C VAL A 30 -3.15 12.87 14.52
N ALA A 31 -3.27 12.42 13.27
CA ALA A 31 -4.41 12.75 12.42
C ALA A 31 -5.73 12.16 12.93
N VAL A 32 -5.70 10.99 13.59
CA VAL A 32 -6.88 10.37 14.20
C VAL A 32 -7.32 11.16 15.43
N ASP A 33 -6.36 11.61 16.23
CA ASP A 33 -6.61 12.38 17.47
C ASP A 33 -6.83 13.87 17.21
N PHE A 34 -6.73 14.34 15.97
CA PHE A 34 -6.92 15.75 15.59
C PHE A 34 -8.26 16.34 16.04
N PRO A 35 -9.42 15.66 15.93
CA PRO A 35 -10.70 16.19 16.39
C PRO A 35 -10.72 16.50 17.89
N GLU A 36 -9.92 15.78 18.70
CA GLU A 36 -9.85 15.96 20.15
C GLU A 36 -8.77 16.96 20.56
N THR A 37 -7.60 16.89 19.91
CA THR A 37 -6.40 17.64 20.31
C THR A 37 -6.25 18.99 19.59
N GLY A 38 -6.85 19.14 18.42
CA GLY A 38 -6.64 20.29 17.53
C GLY A 38 -5.23 20.40 16.95
N ILE A 39 -4.35 19.41 17.15
CA ILE A 39 -2.96 19.43 16.69
C ILE A 39 -2.88 18.88 15.26
N PRO A 40 -2.51 19.68 14.25
CA PRO A 40 -2.46 19.20 12.88
C PRO A 40 -1.32 18.19 12.67
N PRO A 41 -1.55 17.09 11.92
CA PRO A 41 -0.52 16.09 11.64
C PRO A 41 0.57 16.63 10.70
N ASN A 42 1.83 16.30 10.98
CA ASN A 42 2.96 16.64 10.12
C ASN A 42 3.29 15.49 9.15
N VAL A 43 2.91 15.66 7.89
CA VAL A 43 3.13 14.65 6.85
C VAL A 43 4.50 14.86 6.20
N PRO A 44 5.39 13.85 6.17
CA PRO A 44 6.67 13.94 5.46
C PRO A 44 6.44 14.28 3.97
N LYS A 45 7.13 15.30 3.43
CA LYS A 45 6.89 15.74 2.04
C LYS A 45 7.37 14.73 1.00
N ASP A 46 8.45 14.02 1.31
CA ASP A 46 9.13 13.13 0.37
C ASP A 46 8.38 11.80 0.11
N THR A 47 7.36 11.50 0.93
CA THR A 47 6.61 10.24 0.82
C THR A 47 5.75 10.15 -0.43
N PHE A 48 5.21 11.28 -0.91
CA PHE A 48 4.38 11.29 -2.11
C PHE A 48 5.20 11.12 -3.38
N ALA A 49 6.39 11.73 -3.43
CA ALA A 49 7.27 11.70 -4.59
C ALA A 49 7.71 10.26 -4.93
N LEU A 50 8.07 9.47 -3.91
CA LEU A 50 8.50 8.09 -4.12
C LEU A 50 7.40 7.22 -4.74
N VAL A 51 6.18 7.26 -4.20
CA VAL A 51 5.07 6.44 -4.73
C VAL A 51 4.59 6.95 -6.08
N ALA A 52 4.64 8.27 -6.32
CA ALA A 52 4.31 8.83 -7.63
C ALA A 52 5.31 8.36 -8.72
N ALA A 53 6.60 8.28 -8.41
CA ALA A 53 7.63 7.84 -9.35
C ALA A 53 7.68 6.32 -9.54
N SER A 54 7.52 5.55 -8.46
CA SER A 54 7.70 4.09 -8.47
C SER A 54 6.39 3.30 -8.60
N GLY A 55 5.24 3.95 -8.48
CA GLY A 55 3.92 3.33 -8.61
C GLY A 55 3.40 2.65 -7.34
N TYR A 56 2.21 2.04 -7.45
CA TYR A 56 1.56 1.26 -6.39
C TYR A 56 1.80 -0.24 -6.58
N PRO A 57 1.93 -1.02 -5.51
CA PRO A 57 2.04 -2.47 -5.65
C PRO A 57 0.74 -3.05 -6.23
N ASP A 58 0.88 -4.08 -7.05
CA ASP A 58 -0.19 -4.75 -7.79
C ASP A 58 -1.38 -5.18 -6.93
N PHE A 59 -1.12 -5.65 -5.71
CA PHE A 59 -2.17 -6.04 -4.77
C PHE A 59 -3.08 -4.89 -4.30
N MET A 60 -2.76 -3.64 -4.61
CA MET A 60 -3.61 -2.47 -4.29
C MET A 60 -4.58 -2.08 -5.42
N GLU A 61 -4.51 -2.74 -6.58
CA GLU A 61 -5.46 -2.58 -7.70
C GLU A 61 -5.71 -1.13 -8.13
N LYS A 62 -4.67 -0.29 -8.09
CA LYS A 62 -4.73 1.11 -8.56
C LYS A 62 -4.51 1.18 -10.07
N ASN A 63 -5.46 0.62 -10.83
CA ASN A 63 -5.36 0.44 -12.29
C ASN A 63 -5.18 1.75 -13.08
N GLU A 64 -5.63 2.88 -12.53
CA GLU A 64 -5.44 4.22 -13.13
C GLU A 64 -4.06 4.84 -12.84
N ARG A 65 -3.19 4.14 -12.10
CA ARG A 65 -1.88 4.63 -11.66
C ARG A 65 -0.78 3.67 -12.09
N LEU A 66 0.45 4.17 -12.15
CA LEU A 66 1.63 3.32 -12.32
C LEU A 66 1.61 2.22 -11.27
N SER A 67 1.86 0.97 -11.69
CA SER A 67 1.85 -0.18 -10.80
C SER A 67 3.01 -1.14 -11.08
N TYR A 68 3.37 -1.94 -10.07
CA TYR A 68 4.43 -2.95 -10.18
C TYR A 68 4.04 -4.23 -9.44
N ALA A 69 4.59 -5.37 -9.88
CA ALA A 69 4.41 -6.64 -9.19
C ALA A 69 5.23 -6.66 -7.88
N SER A 70 4.56 -6.60 -6.72
CA SER A 70 5.25 -6.64 -5.42
C SER A 70 5.96 -7.98 -5.23
N LYS A 71 7.22 -7.94 -4.81
CA LYS A 71 8.02 -9.14 -4.49
C LYS A 71 7.80 -9.64 -3.05
N LYS A 72 7.03 -8.91 -2.24
CA LYS A 72 6.78 -9.22 -0.83
C LYS A 72 5.60 -10.18 -0.65
N VAL A 73 5.36 -10.58 0.60
CA VAL A 73 4.36 -11.61 0.93
C VAL A 73 2.96 -11.23 0.42
N LEU A 74 2.56 -9.96 0.54
CA LEU A 74 1.24 -9.51 0.09
C LEU A 74 1.08 -9.63 -1.43
N GLY A 75 2.07 -9.23 -2.22
CA GLY A 75 2.04 -9.40 -3.67
C GLY A 75 1.98 -10.86 -4.10
N LYS A 76 2.77 -11.73 -3.44
CA LYS A 76 2.74 -13.18 -3.71
C LYS A 76 1.38 -13.79 -3.37
N LEU A 77 0.82 -13.44 -2.21
CA LEU A 77 -0.49 -13.93 -1.77
C LEU A 77 -1.60 -13.46 -2.70
N TYR A 78 -1.59 -12.18 -3.08
CA TYR A 78 -2.55 -11.61 -4.02
C TYR A 78 -2.56 -12.38 -5.33
N ARG A 79 -1.40 -12.54 -5.99
CA ARG A 79 -1.32 -13.26 -7.27
C ARG A 79 -1.72 -14.74 -7.15
N ASN A 80 -1.35 -15.42 -6.07
CA ASN A 80 -1.76 -16.79 -5.84
C ASN A 80 -3.29 -16.91 -5.67
N ALA A 81 -3.90 -15.99 -4.91
CA ALA A 81 -5.36 -15.96 -4.74
C ALA A 81 -6.07 -15.63 -6.06
N SER A 82 -5.55 -14.66 -6.84
CA SER A 82 -6.10 -14.30 -8.14
C SER A 82 -6.06 -15.48 -9.12
N LEU A 83 -4.98 -16.29 -9.12
CA LEU A 83 -4.90 -17.50 -9.95
C LEU A 83 -5.98 -18.51 -9.59
N VAL A 84 -6.18 -18.79 -8.29
CA VAL A 84 -7.23 -19.71 -7.82
C VAL A 84 -8.62 -19.21 -8.24
N LEU A 85 -8.89 -17.91 -8.12
CA LEU A 85 -10.17 -17.32 -8.54
C LEU A 85 -10.40 -17.44 -10.05
N LEU A 86 -9.36 -17.25 -10.86
CA LEU A 86 -9.43 -17.43 -12.31
C LEU A 86 -9.71 -18.89 -12.67
N SER A 87 -9.02 -19.84 -12.04
CA SER A 87 -9.27 -21.27 -12.24
C SER A 87 -10.71 -21.65 -11.90
N ASN A 88 -11.23 -21.17 -10.76
CA ASN A 88 -12.61 -21.43 -10.35
C ASN A 88 -13.63 -20.81 -11.31
N ARG A 89 -13.39 -19.58 -11.78
CA ARG A 89 -14.26 -18.91 -12.75
C ARG A 89 -14.31 -19.67 -14.08
N ILE A 90 -13.17 -20.14 -14.57
CA ILE A 90 -13.09 -20.92 -15.81
C ILE A 90 -13.88 -22.24 -15.70
N LEU A 91 -13.80 -22.91 -14.55
CA LEU A 91 -14.55 -24.15 -14.30
C LEU A 91 -16.06 -23.91 -14.30
N LEU A 92 -16.52 -22.83 -13.66
CA LEU A 92 -17.95 -22.48 -13.59
C LEU A 92 -18.54 -22.03 -14.94
N THR A 93 -17.72 -21.51 -15.86
CA THR A 93 -18.17 -21.12 -17.22
C THR A 93 -18.21 -22.27 -18.22
N GLN A 94 -17.66 -23.43 -17.88
CA GLN A 94 -17.63 -24.64 -18.73
C GLN A 94 -18.66 -25.71 -18.30
N SER A 95 -19.55 -25.40 -17.35
CA SER A 95 -20.63 -26.25 -16.84
C SER A 95 -21.98 -25.72 -17.27
#